data_AF-A0A962S283-F1
#
_entry.id   AF-A0A962S283-F1
#
_cell.length_a   1.000
_cell.length_b   1.000
_cell.length_c   1.000
_cell.angle_alpha   90.00
_cell.angle_beta   90.00
_cell.angle_gamma   90.00
#
_symmetry.space_group_name_H-M   'P 1'
#
loop_
_entity.id
_entity.type
_entity.pdbx_description
1 polymer ?
#
loop_
_entity_poly.entity_id
_entity_poly.type
_entity_poly.pdbx_seq_one_letter_code
_entity_poly.pdbx_strand_id
1 'polypeptide(L)'
;MSNFNVNPTGDDLIEKLINVNRVAKVVKGGRVFGFTALTVVGDGNGSVGFGTGKAREVPIAIQKAMEAARRNMREAKLNAGSLHYPMIGRHGAAKVYMQPASEGTGIIAGGAMRAVCEAVGVHNVLAKCIGTNNPINVVRATINALTGINDPELVAAKRGKTLEEILG
;
A
#
# COMPACT_ATOMS: atom_id res chain seq x y z
N MET A 1 -24.64 -13.34 -5.04
CA MET A 1 -23.73 -13.40 -6.20
C MET A 1 -23.94 -12.16 -7.03
N SER A 2 -22.92 -11.29 -7.07
CA SER A 2 -22.63 -10.40 -8.21
C SER A 2 -21.36 -9.61 -7.83
N ASN A 3 -20.20 -10.20 -8.14
CA ASN A 3 -18.95 -9.45 -8.19
C ASN A 3 -19.11 -8.39 -9.28
N PHE A 4 -19.25 -7.13 -8.87
CA PHE A 4 -19.18 -6.00 -9.79
C PHE A 4 -17.71 -5.85 -10.23
N ASN A 5 -17.31 -6.59 -11.28
CA ASN A 5 -16.11 -6.28 -12.03
C ASN A 5 -16.44 -5.14 -13.00
N VAL A 6 -16.14 -3.91 -12.56
CA VAL A 6 -16.03 -2.78 -13.46
C VAL A 6 -14.64 -2.86 -14.06
N ASN A 7 -14.52 -3.30 -15.32
CA ASN A 7 -13.29 -3.15 -16.10
C ASN A 7 -13.36 -1.79 -16.83
N PRO A 8 -12.59 -0.77 -16.43
CA PRO A 8 -12.29 0.35 -17.30
C PRO A 8 -11.03 0.00 -18.11
N THR A 9 -11.17 0.00 -19.43
CA THR A 9 -10.10 -0.04 -20.43
C THR A 9 -8.87 0.77 -19.96
N GLY A 10 -7.69 0.16 -19.84
CA GLY A 10 -6.44 0.91 -19.69
C GLY A 10 -5.25 0.18 -19.08
N ASP A 11 -5.32 -0.26 -17.83
CA ASP A 11 -4.17 -0.80 -17.11
C ASP A 11 -4.63 -1.97 -16.23
N ASP A 12 -3.91 -3.11 -16.27
CA ASP A 12 -4.13 -4.29 -15.42
C ASP A 12 -3.74 -4.00 -13.96
N LEU A 13 -4.40 -3.02 -13.34
CA LEU A 13 -4.15 -2.58 -11.98
C LEU A 13 -4.97 -3.39 -10.99
N ILE A 14 -4.29 -3.90 -9.97
CA ILE A 14 -4.87 -4.58 -8.83
C ILE A 14 -5.44 -3.53 -7.88
N GLU A 15 -6.76 -3.50 -7.74
CA GLU A 15 -7.45 -2.58 -6.83
C GLU A 15 -7.90 -3.30 -5.56
N LYS A 16 -7.60 -2.71 -4.40
CA LYS A 16 -7.96 -3.26 -3.09
C LYS A 16 -8.64 -2.20 -2.22
N LEU A 17 -9.83 -2.55 -1.72
CA LEU A 17 -10.53 -1.76 -0.72
C LEU A 17 -10.07 -2.18 0.68
N ILE A 18 -9.60 -1.22 1.48
CA ILE A 18 -9.08 -1.51 2.83
C ILE A 18 -10.13 -1.22 3.89
N ASN A 19 -10.75 -0.04 3.82
CA ASN A 19 -11.72 0.36 4.82
C ASN A 19 -12.74 1.36 4.26
N VAL A 20 -13.98 1.26 4.74
CA VAL A 20 -15.06 2.22 4.49
C VAL A 20 -15.61 2.66 5.83
N ASN A 21 -15.55 3.97 6.12
CA ASN A 21 -16.11 4.54 7.34
C ASN A 21 -17.31 5.41 7.01
N ARG A 22 -18.36 5.33 7.85
CA ARG A 22 -19.44 6.30 7.87
C ARG A 22 -19.08 7.44 8.83
N VAL A 23 -18.91 8.65 8.29
CA VAL A 23 -18.62 9.86 9.04
C VAL A 23 -19.87 10.75 9.14
N ALA A 24 -19.98 11.55 10.20
CA ALA A 24 -21.15 12.41 10.41
C ALA A 24 -20.74 13.83 10.80
N LYS A 25 -21.43 14.83 10.25
CA LYS A 25 -21.38 16.23 10.68
C LYS A 25 -22.69 16.58 11.39
N VAL A 26 -22.60 17.04 12.63
CA VAL A 26 -23.78 17.49 13.40
C VAL A 26 -24.18 18.89 12.94
N VAL A 27 -25.48 19.11 12.74
CA VAL A 27 -26.10 20.39 12.37
C VAL A 27 -27.33 20.64 13.25
N LYS A 28 -27.90 21.85 13.22
CA LYS A 28 -29.04 22.26 14.09
C LYS A 28 -30.25 21.31 14.02
N GLY A 29 -30.49 20.67 12.86
CA GLY A 29 -31.61 19.75 12.63
C GLY A 29 -31.26 18.25 12.63
N GLY A 30 -30.04 17.85 12.99
CA GLY A 30 -29.67 16.43 13.03
C GLY A 30 -28.22 16.15 12.63
N ARG A 31 -28.00 15.02 11.95
CA ARG A 31 -26.67 14.58 11.49
C ARG A 31 -26.66 14.36 9.99
N VAL A 32 -25.74 15.00 9.29
CA VAL A 32 -25.46 14.76 7.87
C VAL A 32 -24.39 13.69 7.78
N PHE A 33 -24.72 12.54 7.21
CA PHE A 33 -23.79 11.44 7.00
C PHE A 33 -23.02 11.60 5.69
N GLY A 34 -21.80 11.05 5.67
CA GLY A 34 -21.03 10.79 4.48
C GLY A 34 -20.21 9.52 4.67
N PHE A 35 -19.68 9.00 3.58
CA PHE A 35 -18.82 7.83 3.58
C PHE A 35 -17.43 8.21 3.12
N THR A 36 -16.42 7.67 3.79
CA THR A 36 -15.03 7.77 3.39
C THR A 36 -14.52 6.38 3.04
N ALA A 37 -13.87 6.22 1.90
CA ALA A 37 -13.20 4.99 1.50
C ALA A 37 -11.69 5.19 1.47
N LEU A 38 -10.95 4.17 1.88
CA LEU A 38 -9.50 4.04 1.73
C LEU A 38 -9.23 2.87 0.79
N THR A 39 -8.57 3.14 -0.32
CA THR A 39 -8.23 2.15 -1.35
C THR A 39 -6.74 2.19 -1.63
N VAL A 40 -6.24 1.06 -2.13
CA VAL A 40 -4.90 0.91 -2.68
C VAL A 40 -5.04 0.37 -4.09
N VAL A 41 -4.15 0.81 -4.97
CA VAL A 41 -4.05 0.39 -6.36
C VAL A 41 -2.58 0.06 -6.62
N GLY A 42 -2.31 -1.00 -7.36
CA GLY A 42 -0.96 -1.38 -7.74
C GLY A 42 -0.93 -2.17 -9.04
N ASP A 43 0.24 -2.30 -9.66
CA ASP A 43 0.43 -3.02 -10.93
C ASP A 43 0.92 -4.47 -10.73
N GLY A 44 1.14 -4.89 -9.47
CA GLY A 44 1.72 -6.19 -9.15
C GLY A 44 3.21 -6.35 -9.52
N ASN A 45 3.85 -5.30 -10.04
CA ASN A 45 5.24 -5.31 -10.53
C ASN A 45 6.11 -4.26 -9.84
N GLY A 46 5.73 -3.81 -8.66
CA GLY A 46 6.50 -2.86 -7.86
C GLY A 46 5.89 -1.46 -7.77
N SER A 47 4.82 -1.12 -8.49
CA SER A 47 4.17 0.18 -8.34
C SER A 47 2.94 0.09 -7.44
N VAL A 48 2.82 1.05 -6.52
CA VAL A 48 1.66 1.15 -5.62
C VAL A 48 1.27 2.58 -5.32
N GLY A 49 -0.03 2.82 -5.29
CA GLY A 49 -0.65 4.07 -4.88
C GLY A 49 -1.74 3.81 -3.86
N PHE A 50 -2.02 4.80 -3.02
CA PHE A 50 -3.17 4.77 -2.12
C PHE A 50 -3.99 6.04 -2.29
N GLY A 51 -5.28 5.93 -2.03
CA GLY A 51 -6.21 7.02 -2.20
C GLY A 51 -7.30 7.01 -1.15
N THR A 52 -7.80 8.21 -0.86
CA THR A 52 -8.97 8.38 0.00
C THR A 52 -10.04 9.16 -0.74
N GLY A 53 -11.28 8.69 -0.66
CA GLY A 53 -12.43 9.34 -1.30
C GLY A 53 -13.53 9.60 -0.28
N LYS A 54 -14.29 10.68 -0.48
CA LYS A 54 -15.46 11.02 0.34
C LYS A 54 -16.65 11.37 -0.54
N ALA A 55 -17.80 10.77 -0.24
CA ALA A 55 -19.06 11.07 -0.91
C ALA A 55 -20.26 10.82 0.02
N ARG A 56 -21.48 11.12 -0.48
CA ARG A 56 -22.73 10.78 0.23
C ARG A 56 -23.11 9.31 0.12
N GLU A 57 -22.61 8.65 -0.92
CA GLU A 57 -22.85 7.23 -1.21
C GLU A 57 -21.53 6.46 -1.23
N VAL A 58 -21.58 5.18 -0.88
CA VAL A 58 -20.40 4.31 -0.80
C VAL A 58 -19.72 4.11 -2.17
N PRO A 59 -20.44 3.78 -3.26
CA PRO A 59 -19.80 3.51 -4.55
C PRO A 59 -19.03 4.72 -5.08
N ILE A 60 -19.62 5.92 -4.98
CA ILE A 60 -18.99 7.17 -5.40
C ILE A 60 -17.76 7.49 -4.54
N ALA A 61 -17.78 7.17 -3.23
CA ALA A 61 -16.62 7.36 -2.36
C ALA A 61 -15.46 6.43 -2.76
N ILE A 62 -15.76 5.18 -3.12
CA ILE A 62 -14.78 4.19 -3.58
C ILE A 62 -14.17 4.63 -4.92
N GLN A 63 -14.99 5.02 -5.89
CA GLN A 63 -14.52 5.50 -7.20
C GLN A 63 -13.54 6.67 -7.05
N LYS A 64 -13.89 7.68 -6.23
CA LYS A 64 -13.01 8.82 -5.94
C LYS A 64 -11.71 8.39 -5.26
N ALA A 65 -11.76 7.38 -4.39
CA ALA A 65 -10.57 6.85 -3.73
C ALA A 65 -9.65 6.14 -4.74
N MET A 66 -10.21 5.35 -5.65
CA MET A 66 -9.47 4.67 -6.73
C MET A 66 -8.80 5.66 -7.68
N GLU A 67 -9.53 6.67 -8.14
CA GLU A 67 -8.96 7.74 -8.98
C GLU A 67 -7.81 8.48 -8.28
N ALA A 68 -7.97 8.77 -6.99
CA ALA A 68 -6.90 9.40 -6.20
C ALA A 68 -5.69 8.49 -6.02
N ALA A 69 -5.89 7.17 -5.89
CA ALA A 69 -4.81 6.20 -5.77
C ALA A 69 -3.99 6.10 -7.07
N ARG A 70 -4.68 6.01 -8.22
CA ARG A 70 -4.04 5.96 -9.55
C ARG A 70 -3.16 7.18 -9.84
N ARG A 71 -3.56 8.36 -9.36
CA ARG A 71 -2.74 9.59 -9.50
C ARG A 71 -1.49 9.63 -8.62
N ASN A 72 -1.45 8.84 -7.54
CA ASN A 72 -0.39 8.85 -6.54
C ASN A 72 0.40 7.54 -6.51
N MET A 73 0.59 6.92 -7.67
CA MET A 73 1.40 5.72 -7.80
C MET A 73 2.88 6.04 -7.52
N ARG A 74 3.54 5.15 -6.78
CA ARG A 74 4.95 5.23 -6.45
C ARG A 74 5.60 3.89 -6.75
N GLU A 75 6.81 3.94 -7.26
CA GLU A 75 7.61 2.76 -7.53
C GLU A 75 8.30 2.28 -6.24
N ALA A 76 8.27 0.98 -6.03
CA ALA A 76 8.96 0.25 -4.99
C ALA A 76 9.88 -0.78 -5.65
N LYS A 77 11.12 -0.83 -5.16
CA LYS A 77 12.16 -1.69 -5.69
C LYS A 77 12.10 -3.05 -5.01
N LEU A 78 11.70 -4.07 -5.76
CA LEU A 78 11.46 -5.43 -5.26
C LEU A 78 12.51 -6.40 -5.80
N ASN A 79 12.80 -7.43 -5.01
CA ASN A 79 13.65 -8.54 -5.40
C ASN A 79 12.82 -9.81 -5.57
N ALA A 80 12.57 -10.25 -6.81
CA ALA A 80 11.87 -11.51 -7.12
C ALA A 80 10.58 -11.73 -6.29
N GLY A 81 9.78 -10.68 -6.09
CA GLY A 81 8.55 -10.73 -5.28
C GLY A 81 8.75 -10.67 -3.76
N SER A 82 9.91 -10.25 -3.28
CA SER A 82 10.25 -10.00 -1.87
C SER A 82 11.01 -8.67 -1.70
N LEU A 83 11.39 -8.35 -0.46
CA LEU A 83 12.20 -7.17 -0.11
C LEU A 83 13.70 -7.49 -0.23
N HIS A 84 14.53 -6.48 -0.45
CA HIS A 84 15.99 -6.68 -0.44
C HIS A 84 16.56 -6.88 0.98
N TYR A 85 16.04 -6.15 1.97
CA TYR A 85 16.53 -6.19 3.34
C TYR A 85 15.42 -5.83 4.34
N PRO A 86 15.57 -6.19 5.63
CA PRO A 86 14.62 -5.79 6.67
C PRO A 86 14.61 -4.28 6.89
N MET A 87 13.43 -3.73 7.12
CA MET A 87 13.21 -2.29 7.08
C MET A 87 12.06 -1.84 7.96
N ILE A 88 12.13 -0.59 8.40
CA ILE A 88 11.12 0.02 9.27
C ILE A 88 10.54 1.26 8.58
N GLY A 89 9.27 1.19 8.22
CA GLY A 89 8.47 2.33 7.80
C GLY A 89 7.89 3.08 8.98
N ARG A 90 7.84 4.41 8.87
CA ARG A 90 7.16 5.25 9.86
C ARG A 90 6.27 6.28 9.17
N HIS A 91 5.09 6.51 9.75
CA HIS A 91 4.23 7.64 9.41
C HIS A 91 3.40 8.04 10.64
N GLY A 92 3.67 9.23 11.17
CA GLY A 92 3.09 9.66 12.45
C GLY A 92 3.40 8.64 13.56
N ALA A 93 2.36 8.15 14.25
CA ALA A 93 2.48 7.14 15.29
C ALA A 93 2.57 5.68 14.78
N ALA A 94 2.44 5.45 13.47
CA ALA A 94 2.53 4.11 12.89
C ALA A 94 3.99 3.74 12.62
N LYS A 95 4.43 2.61 13.17
CA LYS A 95 5.71 1.98 12.88
C LYS A 95 5.44 0.60 12.28
N VAL A 96 5.91 0.37 11.06
CA VAL A 96 5.74 -0.88 10.33
C VAL A 96 7.11 -1.50 10.14
N TYR A 97 7.32 -2.69 10.69
CA TYR A 97 8.50 -3.50 10.43
C TYR A 97 8.18 -4.49 9.32
N MET A 98 9.07 -4.61 8.33
CA MET A 98 8.95 -5.58 7.25
C MET A 98 10.28 -6.30 7.09
N GLN A 99 10.21 -7.60 6.87
CA GLN A 99 11.37 -8.47 6.73
C GLN A 99 11.15 -9.39 5.52
N PRO A 100 12.14 -9.51 4.62
CA PRO A 100 12.07 -10.49 3.54
C PRO A 100 11.95 -11.90 4.09
N ALA A 101 11.15 -12.71 3.40
CA ALA A 101 10.96 -14.11 3.74
C ALA A 101 11.45 -15.01 2.60
N SER A 102 11.70 -16.28 2.91
CA SER A 102 12.03 -17.31 1.92
C SER A 102 10.85 -17.57 0.99
N GLU A 103 11.13 -18.09 -0.21
CA GLU A 103 10.11 -18.50 -1.15
C GLU A 103 9.12 -19.49 -0.52
N GLY A 104 7.83 -19.32 -0.82
CA GLY A 104 6.75 -20.15 -0.29
C GLY A 104 6.21 -19.72 1.07
N THR A 105 6.77 -18.70 1.73
CA THR A 105 6.26 -18.21 3.02
C THR A 105 4.92 -17.50 2.89
N GLY A 106 4.68 -16.82 1.76
CA GLY A 106 3.49 -15.99 1.58
C GLY A 106 3.54 -14.66 2.34
N ILE A 107 2.40 -13.95 2.33
CA ILE A 107 2.24 -12.63 2.95
C ILE A 107 1.72 -12.76 4.38
N ILE A 108 2.61 -12.64 5.37
CA ILE A 108 2.25 -12.61 6.79
C ILE A 108 2.26 -11.15 7.26
N ALA A 109 1.10 -10.50 7.12
CA ALA A 109 0.92 -9.09 7.45
C ALA A 109 -0.49 -8.80 8.00
N GLY A 110 -0.64 -7.68 8.71
CA GLY A 110 -1.96 -7.17 9.12
C GLY A 110 -2.80 -6.71 7.91
N GLY A 111 -4.13 -6.69 8.02
CA GLY A 111 -5.03 -6.51 6.86
C GLY A 111 -4.73 -5.31 5.96
N ALA A 112 -4.48 -4.13 6.55
CA ALA A 112 -4.13 -2.93 5.78
C ALA A 112 -2.78 -3.04 5.06
N MET A 113 -1.80 -3.71 5.68
CA MET A 113 -0.48 -3.93 5.10
C MET A 113 -0.53 -5.01 4.03
N ARG A 114 -1.29 -6.08 4.26
CA ARG A 114 -1.50 -7.18 3.30
C ARG A 114 -2.06 -6.65 2.00
N ALA A 115 -3.09 -5.80 2.05
CA ALA A 115 -3.65 -5.17 0.86
C ALA A 115 -2.62 -4.36 0.07
N VAL A 116 -1.67 -3.70 0.75
CA VAL A 116 -0.56 -3.00 0.09
C VAL A 116 0.41 -3.99 -0.54
N CYS A 117 0.87 -5.00 0.20
CA CYS A 117 1.81 -6.00 -0.33
C CYS A 117 1.24 -6.75 -1.54
N GLU A 118 -0.04 -7.13 -1.50
CA GLU A 118 -0.72 -7.78 -2.62
C GLU A 118 -0.79 -6.88 -3.86
N ALA A 119 -1.12 -5.59 -3.69
CA ALA A 119 -1.20 -4.65 -4.80
C ALA A 119 0.18 -4.36 -5.43
N VAL A 120 1.22 -4.32 -4.60
CA VAL A 120 2.61 -4.08 -5.04
C VAL A 120 3.18 -5.27 -5.82
N GLY A 121 2.74 -6.50 -5.53
CA GLY A 121 3.35 -7.73 -6.06
C GLY A 121 4.34 -8.41 -5.12
N VAL A 122 4.29 -8.10 -3.82
CA VAL A 122 5.11 -8.81 -2.82
C VAL A 122 4.41 -10.11 -2.44
N HIS A 123 5.06 -11.24 -2.71
CA HIS A 123 4.53 -12.56 -2.41
C HIS A 123 5.05 -13.12 -1.09
N ASN A 124 6.30 -12.81 -0.71
CA ASN A 124 6.95 -13.40 0.47
C ASN A 124 7.43 -12.30 1.42
N VAL A 125 6.71 -12.05 2.51
CA VAL A 125 7.11 -11.03 3.50
C VAL A 125 6.54 -11.29 4.88
N LEU A 126 7.37 -11.07 5.90
CA LEU A 126 6.95 -11.01 7.30
C LEU A 126 6.82 -9.54 7.70
N ALA A 127 5.63 -9.11 8.07
CA ALA A 127 5.38 -7.71 8.34
C ALA A 127 4.53 -7.50 9.59
N LYS A 128 4.98 -6.61 10.48
CA LYS A 128 4.33 -6.32 11.76
C LYS A 128 4.17 -4.83 11.96
N CYS A 129 2.95 -4.43 12.29
CA CYS A 129 2.67 -3.09 12.80
C CYS A 129 2.95 -3.05 14.31
N ILE A 130 3.73 -2.06 14.73
CA ILE A 130 4.13 -1.79 16.11
C ILE A 130 3.58 -0.41 16.47
N GLY A 131 2.68 -0.33 17.45
CA GLY A 131 2.04 0.92 17.85
C GLY A 131 0.60 1.05 17.34
N THR A 132 0.27 2.16 16.67
CA THR A 132 -1.11 2.43 16.22
C THR A 132 -1.57 1.47 15.12
N ASN A 133 -2.85 1.11 15.16
CA ASN A 133 -3.51 0.24 14.18
C ASN A 133 -4.41 1.01 13.19
N ASN A 134 -4.32 2.35 13.15
CA ASN A 134 -5.12 3.16 12.22
C ASN A 134 -4.77 2.81 10.76
N PRO A 135 -5.71 2.27 9.94
CA PRO A 135 -5.43 1.82 8.58
C PRO A 135 -4.78 2.87 7.68
N ILE A 136 -5.18 4.14 7.81
CA ILE A 136 -4.63 5.22 6.98
C ILE A 136 -3.13 5.42 7.26
N ASN A 137 -2.75 5.43 8.54
CA ASN A 137 -1.35 5.64 8.93
C ASN A 137 -0.51 4.40 8.64
N VAL A 138 -1.09 3.21 8.83
CA VAL A 138 -0.41 1.94 8.54
C VAL A 138 -0.10 1.81 7.04
N VAL A 139 -1.06 2.14 6.16
CA VAL A 139 -0.85 2.13 4.70
C VAL A 139 0.26 3.11 4.32
N ARG A 140 0.21 4.34 4.84
CA ARG A 140 1.24 5.36 4.58
C ARG A 140 2.62 4.92 5.07
N ALA A 141 2.70 4.36 6.28
CA ALA A 141 3.96 3.85 6.83
C ALA A 141 4.51 2.69 5.99
N THR A 142 3.63 1.81 5.49
CA THR A 142 4.00 0.68 4.64
C THR A 142 4.54 1.16 3.29
N ILE A 143 3.84 2.08 2.63
CA ILE A 143 4.29 2.65 1.35
C ILE A 143 5.60 3.42 1.54
N ASN A 144 5.72 4.24 2.59
CA ASN A 144 6.98 4.93 2.90
C ASN A 144 8.14 3.96 3.12
N ALA A 145 7.88 2.81 3.73
CA ALA A 145 8.88 1.76 3.84
C ALA A 145 9.29 1.31 2.43
N LEU A 146 8.34 0.78 1.65
CA LEU A 146 8.59 0.22 0.33
C LEU A 146 9.31 1.19 -0.63
N THR A 147 8.93 2.47 -0.63
CA THR A 147 9.59 3.49 -1.47
C THR A 147 10.97 3.89 -0.98
N GLY A 148 11.33 3.55 0.26
CA GLY A 148 12.65 3.80 0.84
C GLY A 148 13.66 2.67 0.60
N ILE A 149 13.26 1.61 -0.12
CA ILE A 149 14.19 0.54 -0.52
C ILE A 149 15.13 1.07 -1.58
N ASN A 150 16.41 0.77 -1.42
CA ASN A 150 17.41 1.04 -2.44
C ASN A 150 17.84 -0.27 -3.09
N ASP A 151 17.88 -0.27 -4.42
CA ASP A 151 18.46 -1.38 -5.18
C ASP A 151 19.95 -1.55 -4.85
N PRO A 152 20.47 -2.78 -4.81
CA PRO A 152 21.92 -3.03 -4.74
C PRO A 152 22.69 -2.29 -5.83
N GLU A 153 22.14 -2.21 -7.04
CA GLU A 153 22.70 -1.46 -8.17
C GLU A 153 22.81 0.04 -7.88
N LEU A 154 21.77 0.63 -7.32
CA LEU A 154 21.75 2.05 -6.96
C LEU A 154 22.77 2.34 -5.86
N VAL A 155 22.91 1.44 -4.89
CA VAL A 155 23.94 1.56 -3.84
C VAL A 155 25.35 1.39 -4.41
N ALA A 156 25.56 0.50 -5.37
CA ALA A 156 26.83 0.29 -6.07
C ALA A 156 27.27 1.53 -6.84
N ALA A 157 26.36 2.08 -7.65
CA ALA A 157 26.58 3.34 -8.37
C ALA A 157 26.89 4.49 -7.41
N LYS A 158 26.16 4.60 -6.29
CA LYS A 158 26.39 5.66 -5.28
C LYS A 158 27.75 5.55 -4.60
N ARG A 159 28.27 4.33 -4.43
CA ARG A 159 29.56 4.07 -3.78
C ARG A 159 30.73 3.96 -4.75
N GLY A 160 30.49 3.96 -6.07
CA GLY A 160 31.51 3.77 -7.09
C GLY A 160 32.14 2.38 -7.07
N LYS A 161 31.38 1.37 -6.64
CA LYS A 161 31.82 -0.03 -6.51
C LYS A 161 31.09 -0.93 -7.50
N THR A 162 31.64 -2.11 -7.77
CA THR A 162 30.95 -3.13 -8.56
C THR A 162 29.86 -3.81 -7.73
N LEU A 163 28.89 -4.47 -8.41
CA LEU A 163 27.82 -5.22 -7.75
C LEU A 163 28.34 -6.35 -6.87
N GLU A 164 29.38 -7.05 -7.35
CA GLU A 164 30.04 -8.16 -6.63
C GLU A 164 30.62 -7.70 -5.29
N GLU A 165 31.27 -6.53 -5.26
CA GLU A 165 31.84 -5.97 -4.02
C GLU A 165 30.79 -5.56 -2.97
N ILE A 166 29.52 -5.40 -3.36
CA ILE A 166 28.42 -5.02 -2.47
C ILE A 166 27.64 -6.23 -1.98
N LEU A 167 27.46 -7.23 -2.83
CA LEU A 167 26.76 -8.46 -2.47
C LEU A 167 27.64 -9.41 -1.65
N GLY A 168 28.98 -9.30 -1.80
CA GLY A 168 29.96 -10.05 -1.02
C GLY A 168 30.39 -11.33 -1.70
#